data_AF-L9KHY3-F1
#
_entry.id   AF-L9KHY3-F1
#
_cell.length_a   1.000
_cell.length_b   1.000
_cell.length_c   1.000
_cell.angle_alpha   90.00
_cell.angle_beta   90.00
_cell.angle_gamma   90.00
#
_symmetry.space_group_name_H-M   'P 1'
#
loop_
_entity.id
_entity.type
_entity.pdbx_description
1 polymer ?
#
loop_
_entity_poly.entity_id
_entity_poly.type
_entity_poly.pdbx_seq_one_letter_code
_entity_poly.pdbx_strand_id
1 'polypeptide(L)'
;MPGSSPMVIFYWSSQHLPQVHELVLCKFQKTEPNTTGPALKLWDESSEFQRTCDPDSFAVDPSHTTVSVSFLSPDTTDIFEAFTVSLLSSLPIPGLSSPSYKALTEPGRGAVFSPDVGYNGHTREAYFRVGLQGNAQKDIQIFRNPADRTIDKVAKNRLEDDRIEALLHKIEIQMKHRSASFGFTLASKVASC
;
A
#
# COMPACT_ATOMS: atom_id res chain seq x y z
N MET A 1 -13.45 -22.70 20.89
CA MET A 1 -12.65 -21.70 20.14
C MET A 1 -13.05 -21.84 18.67
N PRO A 2 -13.44 -20.76 17.97
CA PRO A 2 -13.81 -20.86 16.56
C PRO A 2 -12.59 -21.33 15.77
N GLY A 3 -12.81 -22.24 14.82
CA GLY A 3 -11.75 -22.98 14.11
C GLY A 3 -10.65 -22.06 13.59
N SER A 4 -9.43 -22.28 14.05
CA SER A 4 -8.25 -21.61 13.55
C SER A 4 -7.74 -22.33 12.29
N SER A 5 -7.48 -21.55 11.23
CA SER A 5 -6.69 -21.98 10.07
C SER A 5 -5.25 -21.49 10.26
N PRO A 6 -4.33 -22.31 10.81
CA PRO A 6 -2.94 -21.91 10.90
C PRO A 6 -2.25 -22.00 9.53
N MET A 7 -1.51 -20.95 9.16
CA MET A 7 -0.55 -21.03 8.08
C MET A 7 0.85 -21.28 8.65
N VAL A 8 1.51 -22.35 8.20
CA VAL A 8 2.88 -22.69 8.62
C VAL A 8 3.84 -22.43 7.46
N ILE A 9 4.81 -21.53 7.67
CA ILE A 9 5.79 -21.14 6.66
C ILE A 9 7.17 -21.62 7.11
N PHE A 10 7.83 -22.44 6.28
CA PHE A 10 9.24 -22.80 6.45
C PHE A 10 10.07 -22.17 5.35
N TYR A 11 11.19 -21.57 5.72
CA TYR A 11 12.19 -21.09 4.79
C TYR A 11 13.50 -21.81 5.11
N TRP A 12 14.09 -22.47 4.11
CA TRP A 12 15.42 -23.09 4.14
C TRP A 12 15.58 -24.51 4.73
N SER A 13 14.63 -25.07 5.49
CA SER A 13 14.67 -26.49 5.89
C SER A 13 13.30 -27.08 6.23
N SER A 14 12.98 -28.24 5.65
CA SER A 14 11.77 -29.04 5.92
C SER A 14 11.95 -30.04 7.07
N GLN A 15 13.13 -30.11 7.68
CA GLN A 15 13.48 -31.07 8.73
C GLN A 15 12.64 -30.92 10.01
N HIS A 16 11.96 -29.78 10.18
CA HIS A 16 11.12 -29.49 11.35
C HIS A 16 9.66 -29.95 11.21
N LEU A 17 9.24 -30.41 10.02
CA LEU A 17 7.88 -30.90 9.80
C LEU A 17 7.49 -32.06 10.75
N PRO A 18 8.34 -33.07 11.01
CA PRO A 18 8.01 -34.15 11.95
C PRO A 18 7.76 -33.61 13.36
N GLN A 19 8.58 -32.67 13.82
CA GLN A 19 8.47 -32.07 15.16
C GLN A 19 7.15 -31.29 15.31
N VAL A 20 6.77 -30.52 14.28
CA VAL A 20 5.52 -29.74 14.28
C VAL A 20 4.30 -30.67 14.27
N HIS A 21 4.38 -31.78 13.55
CA HIS A 21 3.32 -32.78 13.56
C HIS A 21 3.17 -33.44 14.93
N GLU A 22 4.25 -33.98 15.49
CA GLU A 22 4.25 -34.71 16.76
C GLU A 22 3.88 -33.83 17.96
N LEU A 23 4.32 -32.57 17.99
CA LEU A 23 4.11 -31.69 19.14
C LEU A 23 2.76 -30.96 19.10
N VAL A 24 2.25 -30.65 17.89
CA VAL A 24 1.10 -29.75 17.72
C VAL A 24 0.01 -30.37 16.85
N LEU A 25 0.27 -30.65 15.57
CA LEU A 25 -0.81 -30.95 14.61
C LEU A 25 -1.55 -32.26 14.93
N CYS A 26 -0.89 -33.26 15.51
CA CYS A 26 -1.51 -34.54 15.89
C CYS A 26 -2.62 -34.40 16.96
N LYS A 27 -2.68 -33.26 17.66
CA LYS A 27 -3.67 -32.97 18.71
C LYS A 27 -4.98 -32.41 18.16
N PHE A 28 -5.05 -32.11 16.86
CA PHE A 28 -6.20 -31.45 16.24
C PHE A 28 -6.78 -32.30 15.11
N GLN A 29 -8.09 -32.16 14.88
CA GLN A 29 -8.78 -32.71 13.72
C GLN A 29 -9.09 -31.60 12.72
N LYS A 30 -9.11 -31.94 11.43
CA LYS A 30 -9.46 -30.99 10.36
C LYS A 30 -10.86 -30.44 10.62
N THR A 31 -10.98 -29.12 10.62
CA THR A 31 -12.25 -28.40 10.73
C THR A 31 -12.42 -27.51 9.49
N GLU A 32 -13.66 -27.16 9.15
CA GLU A 32 -14.00 -26.11 8.19
C GLU A 32 -14.09 -24.78 8.98
N PRO A 33 -13.04 -23.94 8.95
CA PRO A 33 -13.02 -22.72 9.73
C PRO A 33 -13.80 -21.63 8.99
N ASN A 34 -14.78 -21.04 9.66
CA ASN A 34 -15.53 -19.90 9.13
C ASN A 34 -14.77 -18.59 9.40
N THR A 35 -13.58 -18.46 8.81
CA THR A 35 -12.69 -17.29 8.96
C THR A 35 -12.69 -16.37 7.74
N THR A 36 -13.54 -16.67 6.74
CA THR A 36 -13.62 -15.86 5.52
C THR A 36 -14.36 -14.56 5.83
N GLY A 37 -13.65 -13.42 5.77
CA GLY A 37 -14.27 -12.11 5.84
C GLY A 37 -15.16 -11.86 4.61
N PRO A 38 -16.25 -11.08 4.75
CA PRO A 38 -17.06 -10.69 3.60
C PRO A 38 -16.22 -9.87 2.61
N ALA A 39 -16.49 -10.02 1.31
CA ALA A 39 -15.89 -9.14 0.31
C ALA A 39 -16.40 -7.71 0.51
N LEU A 40 -15.54 -6.72 0.29
CA LEU A 40 -15.92 -5.32 0.43
C LEU A 40 -17.01 -4.96 -0.60
N LYS A 41 -18.12 -4.41 -0.12
CA LYS A 41 -19.15 -3.86 -1.02
C LYS A 41 -18.64 -2.54 -1.59
N LEU A 42 -18.48 -2.50 -2.91
CA LEU A 42 -18.14 -1.28 -3.64
C LEU A 42 -19.17 -0.19 -3.37
N TRP A 43 -18.70 1.05 -3.22
CA TRP A 43 -19.57 2.21 -3.16
C TRP A 43 -20.00 2.62 -4.56
N ASP A 44 -21.27 3.01 -4.69
CA ASP A 44 -21.82 3.51 -5.96
C ASP A 44 -21.29 4.92 -6.28
N GLU A 45 -20.94 5.70 -5.25
CA GLU A 45 -20.44 7.07 -5.37
C GLU A 45 -19.25 7.34 -4.44
N SER A 46 -18.44 8.34 -4.79
CA SER A 46 -17.29 8.78 -3.98
C SER A 46 -17.75 9.26 -2.61
N SER A 47 -17.13 8.74 -1.55
CA SER A 47 -17.42 9.13 -0.17
C SER A 47 -16.33 10.06 0.39
N GLU A 48 -16.73 11.07 1.14
CA GLU A 48 -15.84 12.02 1.80
C GLU A 48 -16.01 11.95 3.32
N PHE A 49 -14.88 11.89 4.04
CA PHE A 49 -14.87 11.87 5.49
C PHE A 49 -13.89 12.90 6.02
N GLN A 50 -14.34 13.71 6.98
CA GLN A 50 -13.49 14.63 7.72
C GLN A 50 -13.34 14.12 9.15
N ARG A 51 -12.09 14.05 9.64
CA ARG A 51 -11.79 13.70 11.03
C ARG A 51 -10.81 14.71 11.62
N THR A 52 -10.96 14.94 12.91
CA THR A 52 -10.05 15.75 13.72
C THR A 52 -9.07 14.83 14.44
N CYS A 53 -7.81 15.22 14.45
CA CYS A 53 -6.76 14.58 15.24
C CYS A 53 -6.38 15.50 16.40
N ASP A 54 -5.77 14.94 17.44
CA ASP A 54 -5.21 15.73 18.52
C ASP A 54 -4.10 16.66 18.00
N PRO A 55 -4.00 17.89 18.50
CA PRO A 55 -2.97 18.83 18.06
C PRO A 55 -1.58 18.34 18.44
N ASP A 56 -0.63 18.49 17.53
CA ASP A 56 0.77 18.17 17.78
C ASP A 56 1.36 19.18 18.78
N SER A 57 1.87 18.68 19.90
CA SER A 57 2.47 19.48 20.97
C SER A 57 3.74 20.22 20.54
N PHE A 58 4.35 19.84 19.40
CA PHE A 58 5.58 20.44 18.88
C PHE A 58 5.37 21.23 17.58
N ALA A 59 4.14 21.33 17.06
CA ALA A 59 3.88 22.06 15.83
C ALA A 59 3.90 23.59 16.05
N VAL A 60 4.55 24.30 15.14
CA VAL A 60 4.64 25.77 15.14
C VAL A 60 3.30 26.42 14.76
N ASP A 61 2.50 25.74 13.93
CA ASP A 61 1.14 26.12 13.57
C ASP A 61 0.17 25.01 14.03
N PRO A 62 -0.82 25.29 14.90
CA PRO A 62 -1.77 24.26 15.33
C PRO A 62 -2.75 23.83 14.22
N SER A 63 -2.77 24.51 13.06
CA SER A 63 -3.75 24.29 11.98
C SER A 63 -3.22 23.48 10.79
N HIS A 64 -2.60 22.32 11.06
CA HIS A 64 -2.17 21.41 10.00
C HIS A 64 -3.30 20.50 9.52
N THR A 65 -3.56 20.51 8.22
CA THR A 65 -4.52 19.59 7.60
C THR A 65 -3.81 18.52 6.79
N THR A 66 -4.31 17.28 6.92
CA THR A 66 -3.93 16.17 6.06
C THR A 66 -5.08 15.85 5.11
N VAL A 67 -4.79 15.79 3.82
CA VAL A 67 -5.76 15.45 2.78
C VAL A 67 -5.22 14.27 2.01
N SER A 68 -6.04 13.24 1.83
CA SER A 68 -5.70 12.11 0.99
C SER A 68 -6.92 11.64 0.21
N VAL A 69 -6.67 11.12 -0.99
CA VAL A 69 -7.64 10.45 -1.84
C VAL A 69 -7.17 9.01 -1.97
N SER A 70 -8.08 8.07 -1.73
CA SER A 70 -7.81 6.63 -1.81
C SER A 70 -8.71 6.00 -2.87
N PHE A 71 -8.12 5.20 -3.74
CA PHE A 71 -8.78 4.47 -4.80
C PHE A 71 -8.72 2.99 -4.47
N LEU A 72 -9.87 2.32 -4.46
CA LEU A 72 -9.90 0.88 -4.28
C LEU A 72 -9.38 0.18 -5.53
N SER A 73 -8.57 -0.86 -5.32
CA SER A 73 -7.95 -1.69 -6.35
C SER A 73 -8.57 -3.10 -6.31
N PRO A 74 -8.39 -3.92 -7.35
CA PRO A 74 -8.86 -5.32 -7.35
C PRO A 74 -8.31 -6.15 -6.18
N ASP A 75 -8.95 -7.31 -5.97
CA ASP A 75 -8.57 -8.30 -4.96
C ASP A 75 -7.12 -8.74 -5.17
N THR A 76 -6.34 -8.77 -4.08
CA THR A 76 -4.92 -9.14 -4.07
C THR A 76 -4.65 -10.58 -4.51
N THR A 77 -5.69 -11.42 -4.59
CA THR A 77 -5.63 -12.77 -5.16
C THR A 77 -5.28 -12.80 -6.65
N ASP A 78 -5.56 -11.74 -7.41
CA ASP A 78 -5.03 -11.58 -8.78
C ASP A 78 -3.62 -11.00 -8.71
N ILE A 79 -2.63 -11.91 -8.69
CA ILE A 79 -1.22 -11.57 -8.52
C ILE A 79 -0.73 -10.65 -9.65
N PHE A 80 -1.19 -10.86 -10.89
CA PHE A 80 -0.72 -10.09 -12.04
C PHE A 80 -1.31 -8.67 -12.03
N GLU A 81 -2.60 -8.56 -11.75
CA GLU A 81 -3.27 -7.26 -11.66
C GLU A 81 -2.73 -6.46 -10.46
N ALA A 82 -2.58 -7.09 -9.29
CA ALA A 82 -1.99 -6.48 -8.10
C ALA A 82 -0.55 -6.00 -8.34
N PHE A 83 0.27 -6.80 -9.03
CA PHE A 83 1.61 -6.39 -9.42
C PHE A 83 1.60 -5.21 -10.39
N THR A 84 0.73 -5.25 -11.41
CA THR A 84 0.58 -4.18 -12.40
C THR A 84 0.15 -2.87 -11.74
N VAL A 85 -0.87 -2.90 -10.87
CA VAL A 85 -1.33 -1.72 -10.13
C VAL A 85 -0.26 -1.23 -9.16
N SER A 86 0.51 -2.12 -8.52
CA SER A 86 1.64 -1.73 -7.67
C SER A 86 2.73 -1.00 -8.45
N LEU A 87 3.08 -1.50 -9.64
CA LEU A 87 4.02 -0.82 -10.55
C LEU A 87 3.48 0.53 -11.00
N LEU A 88 2.23 0.58 -11.45
CA LEU A 88 1.56 1.81 -11.86
C LEU A 88 1.52 2.82 -10.73
N SER A 89 1.22 2.40 -9.50
CA SER A 89 1.21 3.25 -8.30
C SER A 89 2.59 3.81 -7.97
N SER A 90 3.65 3.05 -8.28
CA SER A 90 5.04 3.46 -8.10
C SER A 90 5.56 4.39 -9.18
N LEU A 91 4.76 4.75 -10.20
CA LEU A 91 5.20 5.67 -11.25
C LEU A 91 4.83 7.12 -10.95
N PRO A 92 3.62 7.47 -10.47
CA PRO A 92 3.30 8.83 -10.09
C PRO A 92 4.14 9.33 -8.92
N ILE A 93 4.59 8.46 -8.02
CA ILE A 93 4.95 8.82 -6.63
C ILE A 93 6.46 8.96 -6.31
N PRO A 94 7.44 8.22 -6.85
CA PRO A 94 8.77 8.26 -6.25
C PRO A 94 9.70 9.26 -6.90
N GLY A 95 10.14 10.22 -6.07
CA GLY A 95 11.32 11.05 -6.26
C GLY A 95 11.02 12.47 -6.72
N LEU A 96 12.00 13.36 -6.52
CA LEU A 96 12.02 14.78 -6.96
C LEU A 96 11.64 14.96 -8.45
N SER A 97 11.79 13.91 -9.25
CA SER A 97 11.46 13.89 -10.68
C SER A 97 10.03 13.43 -11.00
N SER A 98 9.28 12.92 -10.03
CA SER A 98 7.95 12.34 -10.27
C SER A 98 6.89 13.43 -10.52
N PRO A 99 5.91 13.20 -11.43
CA PRO A 99 4.88 14.18 -11.74
C PRO A 99 4.08 14.64 -10.52
N SER A 100 3.79 13.72 -9.58
CA SER A 100 3.06 14.07 -8.36
C SER A 100 3.93 14.89 -7.41
N TYR A 101 5.20 14.54 -7.20
CA TYR A 101 6.09 15.35 -6.35
C TYR A 101 6.26 16.78 -6.89
N LYS A 102 6.45 16.93 -8.20
CA LYS A 102 6.55 18.26 -8.84
C LYS A 102 5.24 19.05 -8.72
N ALA A 103 4.10 18.40 -8.92
CA ALA A 103 2.81 19.07 -8.84
C ALA A 103 2.41 19.43 -7.39
N LEU A 104 2.82 18.63 -6.42
CA LEU A 104 2.28 18.64 -5.06
C LEU A 104 3.25 19.22 -4.01
N THR A 105 4.56 18.99 -4.14
CA THR A 105 5.58 19.35 -3.13
C THR A 105 6.47 20.51 -3.58
N GLU A 106 6.81 20.60 -4.88
CA GLU A 106 7.61 21.70 -5.46
C GLU A 106 7.02 23.12 -5.26
N PRO A 107 5.70 23.35 -5.05
CA PRO A 107 5.16 24.67 -4.75
C PRO A 107 5.65 25.35 -3.45
N GLY A 108 6.65 24.80 -2.74
CA GLY A 108 7.32 25.48 -1.62
C GLY A 108 6.48 25.63 -0.35
N ARG A 109 5.41 24.85 -0.20
CA ARG A 109 4.43 24.98 0.91
C ARG A 109 4.75 24.17 2.17
N GLY A 110 5.93 23.55 2.27
CA GLY A 110 6.31 22.73 3.43
C GLY A 110 5.48 21.44 3.60
N ALA A 111 4.65 21.10 2.62
CA ALA A 111 3.78 19.93 2.64
C ALA A 111 4.57 18.64 2.38
N VAL A 112 4.35 17.64 3.21
CA VAL A 112 4.92 16.28 3.07
C VAL A 112 3.82 15.34 2.56
N PHE A 113 4.17 14.20 1.98
CA PHE A 113 3.16 13.18 1.66
C PHE A 113 2.40 12.72 2.90
N SER A 114 1.10 12.45 2.74
CA SER A 114 0.30 11.87 3.82
C SER A 114 0.77 10.44 4.16
N PRO A 115 0.39 9.90 5.32
CA PRO A 115 0.61 8.49 5.62
C PRO A 115 -0.02 7.56 4.57
N ASP A 116 0.61 6.40 4.36
CA ASP A 116 0.20 5.35 3.43
C ASP A 116 0.08 5.78 1.95
N VAL A 117 0.83 6.79 1.51
CA VAL A 117 0.88 7.14 0.08
C VAL A 117 1.52 6.03 -0.73
N GLY A 118 0.86 5.64 -1.82
CA GLY A 118 1.25 4.53 -2.68
C GLY A 118 0.24 3.39 -2.69
N TYR A 119 0.72 2.23 -3.14
CA TYR A 119 -0.06 1.00 -3.18
C TYR A 119 0.01 0.26 -1.85
N ASN A 120 -1.13 -0.15 -1.32
CA ASN A 120 -1.24 -1.00 -0.14
C ASN A 120 -2.04 -2.26 -0.50
N GLY A 121 -1.40 -3.42 -0.35
CA GLY A 121 -1.99 -4.74 -0.58
C GLY A 121 -1.94 -5.64 0.66
N HIS A 122 -1.95 -5.06 1.86
CA HIS A 122 -2.01 -5.82 3.14
C HIS A 122 -3.45 -6.15 3.56
N THR A 123 -4.43 -5.74 2.76
CA THR A 123 -5.86 -6.05 2.92
C THR A 123 -6.31 -6.84 1.71
N ARG A 124 -7.39 -7.63 1.87
CA ARG A 124 -7.96 -8.45 0.79
C ARG A 124 -8.14 -7.64 -0.49
N GLU A 125 -8.88 -6.54 -0.43
CA GLU A 125 -8.93 -5.53 -1.47
C GLU A 125 -7.79 -4.54 -1.27
N ALA A 126 -6.93 -4.39 -2.29
CA ALA A 126 -5.87 -3.42 -2.25
C ALA A 126 -6.40 -2.00 -2.43
N TYR A 127 -5.59 -1.00 -2.11
CA TYR A 127 -5.90 0.39 -2.42
C TYR A 127 -4.66 1.19 -2.80
N PHE A 128 -4.88 2.22 -3.59
CA PHE A 128 -3.89 3.22 -3.95
C PHE A 128 -4.25 4.55 -3.31
N ARG A 129 -3.33 5.18 -2.59
CA ARG A 129 -3.56 6.46 -1.91
C ARG A 129 -2.57 7.53 -2.36
N VAL A 130 -3.08 8.75 -2.55
CA VAL A 130 -2.28 9.95 -2.78
C VAL A 130 -2.76 11.03 -1.83
N GLY A 131 -1.84 11.72 -1.17
CA GLY A 131 -2.20 12.75 -0.20
C GLY A 131 -1.02 13.58 0.26
N LEU A 132 -1.33 14.70 0.91
CA LEU A 132 -0.38 15.60 1.53
C LEU A 132 -0.80 15.90 2.98
N GLN A 133 0.21 16.13 3.81
CA GLN A 133 0.13 16.58 5.18
C GLN A 133 0.85 17.92 5.33
N GLY A 134 0.32 18.78 6.20
CA GLY A 134 0.94 20.07 6.53
C GLY A 134 0.38 21.26 5.76
N ASN A 135 -0.72 21.09 5.03
CA ASN A 135 -1.39 22.17 4.30
C ASN A 135 -2.30 22.98 5.22
N ALA A 136 -2.44 24.28 4.92
CA ALA A 136 -3.49 25.10 5.52
C ALA A 136 -4.87 24.63 5.04
N GLN A 137 -5.89 24.72 5.90
CA GLN A 137 -7.27 24.29 5.58
C GLN A 137 -7.82 24.90 4.28
N LYS A 138 -7.36 26.09 3.90
CA LYS A 138 -7.79 26.82 2.69
C LYS A 138 -7.25 26.19 1.40
N ASP A 139 -6.17 25.41 1.49
CA ASP A 139 -5.47 24.82 0.33
C ASP A 139 -6.00 23.42 -0.04
N ILE A 140 -6.96 22.88 0.72
CA ILE A 140 -7.54 21.55 0.47
C ILE A 140 -8.17 21.45 -0.92
N GLN A 141 -8.95 22.46 -1.31
CA GLN A 141 -9.59 22.51 -2.63
C GLN A 141 -8.54 22.70 -3.75
N ILE A 142 -7.40 23.29 -3.41
CA ILE A 142 -6.27 23.46 -4.32
C ILE A 142 -5.52 22.13 -4.52
N PHE A 143 -5.66 21.15 -3.63
CA PHE A 143 -5.04 19.82 -3.75
C PHE A 143 -5.82 18.83 -4.64
N ARG A 144 -7.16 18.82 -4.55
CA ARG A 144 -7.99 17.87 -5.32
C ARG A 144 -7.80 18.03 -6.84
N ASN A 145 -7.87 19.26 -7.32
CA ASN A 145 -7.79 19.56 -8.75
C ASN A 145 -6.46 19.09 -9.40
N PRO A 146 -5.27 19.33 -8.81
CA PRO A 146 -4.00 18.79 -9.30
C PRO A 146 -3.89 17.27 -9.23
N ALA A 147 -4.43 16.63 -8.18
CA ALA A 147 -4.36 15.17 -8.05
C ALA A 147 -5.13 14.49 -9.20
N ASP A 148 -6.37 14.91 -9.43
CA ASP A 148 -7.21 14.39 -10.52
C ASP A 148 -6.57 14.67 -11.89
N ARG A 149 -6.06 15.91 -12.09
CA ARG A 149 -5.34 16.28 -13.32
C ARG A 149 -4.07 15.46 -13.54
N THR A 150 -3.39 15.04 -12.47
CA THR A 150 -2.17 14.23 -12.58
C THR A 150 -2.52 12.81 -13.00
N ILE A 151 -3.55 12.23 -12.39
CA ILE A 151 -4.06 10.91 -12.78
C ILE A 151 -4.55 10.94 -14.24
N ASP A 152 -5.33 11.94 -14.64
CA ASP A 152 -5.80 12.13 -16.02
C ASP A 152 -4.65 12.28 -17.02
N LYS A 153 -3.60 13.03 -16.66
CA LYS A 153 -2.42 13.19 -17.51
C LYS A 153 -1.66 11.88 -17.66
N VAL A 154 -1.51 11.11 -16.59
CA VAL A 154 -0.86 9.80 -16.63
C VAL A 154 -1.70 8.79 -17.42
N ALA A 155 -3.04 8.88 -17.36
CA ALA A 155 -3.92 8.04 -18.15
C ALA A 155 -3.89 8.36 -19.65
N LYS A 156 -3.74 9.65 -20.01
CA LYS A 156 -3.72 10.10 -21.42
C LYS A 156 -2.36 10.00 -22.08
N ASN A 157 -1.29 10.16 -21.32
CA ASN A 157 0.07 10.17 -21.84
C ASN A 157 0.73 8.82 -21.62
N ARG A 158 1.44 8.31 -22.65
CA ARG A 158 2.30 7.15 -22.47
C ARG A 158 3.38 7.49 -21.44
N LEU A 159 3.67 6.52 -20.57
CA LEU A 159 4.81 6.62 -19.66
C LEU A 159 6.10 6.58 -20.47
N GLU A 160 7.04 7.46 -20.13
CA GLU A 160 8.37 7.47 -20.75
C GLU A 160 9.07 6.11 -20.56
N ASP A 161 9.61 5.55 -21.64
CA ASP A 161 10.23 4.22 -21.63
C ASP A 161 11.40 4.15 -20.64
N ASP A 162 12.21 5.21 -20.54
CA ASP A 162 13.31 5.33 -19.57
C ASP A 162 12.84 5.18 -18.10
N ARG A 163 11.61 5.62 -17.79
CA ARG A 163 11.05 5.50 -16.43
C ARG A 163 10.61 4.08 -16.13
N ILE A 164 10.10 3.37 -17.14
CA ILE A 164 9.74 1.96 -17.03
C ILE A 164 11.03 1.15 -16.82
N GLU A 165 12.06 1.38 -17.62
CA GLU A 165 13.36 0.74 -17.49
C GLU A 165 14.00 1.00 -16.12
N ALA A 166 13.97 2.23 -15.64
CA ALA A 166 14.47 2.56 -14.30
C ALA A 166 13.71 1.83 -13.18
N LEU A 167 12.39 1.65 -13.32
CA LEU A 167 11.58 0.91 -12.36
C LEU A 167 11.89 -0.59 -12.40
N LEU A 168 12.01 -1.17 -13.60
CA LEU A 168 12.40 -2.58 -13.78
C LEU A 168 13.79 -2.84 -13.21
N HIS A 169 14.75 -1.96 -13.48
CA HIS A 169 16.08 -2.04 -12.92
C HIS A 169 16.09 -1.94 -11.38
N LYS A 170 15.23 -1.08 -10.80
CA LYS A 170 15.05 -1.01 -9.34
C LYS A 170 14.55 -2.35 -8.77
N ILE A 171 13.59 -2.99 -9.43
CA ILE A 171 13.07 -4.31 -9.03
C ILE A 171 14.16 -5.37 -9.14
N GLU A 172 14.94 -5.35 -10.23
CA GLU A 172 16.06 -6.26 -10.43
C GLU A 172 17.09 -6.15 -9.29
N ILE A 173 17.45 -4.93 -8.89
CA ILE A 173 18.33 -4.69 -7.74
C ILE A 173 17.72 -5.25 -6.46
N GLN A 174 16.43 -4.98 -6.20
CA GLN A 174 15.73 -5.47 -5.01
C GLN A 174 15.70 -7.00 -4.95
N MET A 175 15.53 -7.68 -6.08
CA MET A 175 15.54 -9.14 -6.17
C MET A 175 16.95 -9.72 -5.99
N LYS A 176 17.99 -9.03 -6.48
CA LYS A 176 19.39 -9.46 -6.34
C LYS A 176 19.95 -9.20 -4.94
N HIS A 177 19.39 -8.26 -4.20
CA HIS A 177 19.85 -7.90 -2.87
C HIS A 177 19.65 -9.06 -1.87
N ARG A 178 20.75 -9.52 -1.26
CA ARG A 178 20.72 -10.56 -0.22
C ARG A 178 20.51 -9.91 1.14
N SER A 179 19.34 -10.14 1.73
CA SER A 179 19.03 -9.72 3.10
C SER A 179 19.09 -10.90 4.07
N ALA A 180 19.63 -10.66 5.28
CA ALA A 180 19.59 -11.61 6.38
C ALA A 180 18.16 -11.88 6.89
N SER A 181 17.22 -10.96 6.66
CA SER A 181 15.83 -11.05 7.11
C SER A 181 14.84 -11.52 6.05
N PHE A 182 15.33 -12.07 4.93
CA PHE A 182 14.48 -12.46 3.79
C PHE A 182 13.31 -13.37 4.19
N GLY A 183 13.58 -14.43 4.98
CA GLY A 183 12.53 -15.38 5.40
C GLY A 183 11.43 -14.73 6.24
N PHE A 184 11.79 -13.79 7.10
CA PHE A 184 10.82 -13.03 7.90
C PHE A 184 9.99 -12.09 7.03
N THR A 185 10.62 -11.35 6.11
CA THR A 185 9.91 -10.48 5.17
C THR A 185 8.95 -11.28 4.28
N LEU A 186 9.36 -12.45 3.81
CA LEU A 186 8.49 -13.35 3.05
C LEU A 186 7.29 -13.81 3.89
N ALA A 187 7.54 -14.29 5.12
CA ALA A 187 6.49 -14.75 6.01
C ALA A 187 5.48 -13.64 6.33
N SER A 188 5.95 -12.42 6.60
CA SER A 188 5.08 -11.27 6.86
C SER A 188 4.20 -10.90 5.67
N LYS A 189 4.70 -11.00 4.44
CA LYS A 189 3.93 -10.68 3.23
C LYS A 189 2.86 -11.72 2.93
N VAL A 190 3.16 -12.99 3.20
CA VAL A 190 2.24 -14.09 2.95
C VAL A 190 1.16 -14.14 4.04
N ALA A 191 1.51 -13.82 5.29
CA ALA A 191 0.56 -13.79 6.40
C ALA A 191 -0.38 -12.58 6.38
N SER A 192 -0.09 -11.53 5.59
CA SER A 192 -0.96 -10.37 5.45
C SER A 192 -2.08 -10.55 4.42
N CYS A 193 -2.13 -11.71 3.75
CA CYS A 193 -3.15 -12.05 2.76
C CYS A 193 -4.25 -12.93 3.38
#